data_AF-A0A833D6I1-F1
#
_entry.id   AF-A0A833D6I1-F1
#
_cell.length_a   1.000
_cell.length_b   1.000
_cell.length_c   1.000
_cell.angle_alpha   90.00
_cell.angle_beta   90.00
_cell.angle_gamma   90.00
#
_symmetry.space_group_name_H-M   'P 1'
#
loop_
_entity.id
_entity.type
_entity.pdbx_description
1 polymer ?
#
loop_
_entity_poly.entity_id
_entity_poly.type
_entity_poly.pdbx_seq_one_letter_code
_entity_poly.pdbx_strand_id
1 'polypeptide(L)'
;MRIDAALFAVALASPCAVPAKAQTIVDPHAVYERHCIRCHSEHGADLARLRMNVTDGKLLVRRNSGPMEKLLRNHQGITLTDAEQRGLLTLFVAGIKWDGVYQHRCAKCHGPAVSFARDKLAVAGEKILTTTGNRDVGEFLKSHGEATASEIALLMDMLRFQLETKPR
;
A
#
# COMPACT_ATOMS: atom_id res chain seq x y z
N MET A 1 37.65 66.67 -9.97
CA MET A 1 36.61 66.00 -9.16
C MET A 1 36.56 64.56 -9.66
N ARG A 2 37.14 63.61 -8.91
CA ARG A 2 37.31 62.21 -9.34
C ARG A 2 36.09 61.39 -8.90
N ILE A 3 35.63 60.54 -9.80
CA ILE A 3 34.45 59.67 -9.68
C ILE A 3 34.96 58.32 -9.14
N ASP A 4 34.57 57.95 -7.92
CA ASP A 4 34.86 56.61 -7.38
C ASP A 4 33.63 55.72 -7.57
N ALA A 5 33.72 54.81 -8.53
CA ALA A 5 32.74 53.76 -8.79
C ALA A 5 32.99 52.57 -7.86
N ALA A 6 32.10 52.34 -6.89
CA ALA A 6 32.13 51.16 -6.04
C ALA A 6 31.43 49.99 -6.73
N LEU A 7 32.20 49.00 -7.17
CA LEU A 7 31.72 47.72 -7.68
C LEU A 7 31.26 46.84 -6.49
N PHE A 8 29.96 46.65 -6.32
CA PHE A 8 29.41 45.64 -5.40
C PHE A 8 29.36 44.28 -6.12
N ALA A 9 30.25 43.36 -5.74
CA ALA A 9 30.21 41.97 -6.17
C ALA A 9 29.19 41.21 -5.31
N VAL A 10 28.06 40.80 -5.91
CA VAL A 10 27.07 39.93 -5.28
C VAL A 10 27.51 38.47 -5.46
N ALA A 11 27.89 37.81 -4.36
CA ALA A 11 28.22 36.39 -4.35
C ALA A 11 26.94 35.54 -4.41
N LEU A 12 26.76 34.81 -5.52
CA LEU A 12 25.70 33.82 -5.71
C LEU A 12 26.02 32.57 -4.87
N ALA A 13 25.34 32.41 -3.73
CA ALA A 13 25.36 31.18 -2.96
C ALA A 13 24.52 30.10 -3.67
N SER A 14 25.18 29.18 -4.36
CA SER A 14 24.52 27.99 -4.94
C SER A 14 24.02 27.06 -3.83
N PRO A 15 22.71 26.74 -3.76
CA PRO A 15 22.21 25.75 -2.82
C PRO A 15 22.73 24.36 -3.21
N CYS A 16 23.50 23.74 -2.31
CA CYS A 16 23.78 22.30 -2.38
C CYS A 16 22.46 21.54 -2.27
N ALA A 17 21.97 21.01 -3.39
CA ALA A 17 20.87 20.06 -3.40
C ALA A 17 21.33 18.78 -2.68
N VAL A 18 20.79 18.54 -1.48
CA VAL A 18 20.95 17.28 -0.79
C VAL A 18 20.22 16.21 -1.62
N PRO A 19 20.88 15.11 -2.02
CA PRO A 19 20.20 14.05 -2.74
C PRO A 19 19.13 13.45 -1.84
N ALA A 20 17.86 13.59 -2.25
CA ALA A 20 16.77 12.88 -1.63
C ALA A 20 17.04 11.39 -1.81
N LYS A 21 17.31 10.66 -0.70
CA LYS A 21 17.34 9.21 -0.74
C LYS A 21 15.96 8.75 -1.22
N ALA A 22 15.91 8.19 -2.42
CA ALA A 22 14.72 7.51 -2.92
C ALA A 22 14.32 6.47 -1.86
N GLN A 23 13.21 6.70 -1.17
CA GLN A 23 12.67 5.71 -0.24
C GLN A 23 12.28 4.50 -1.08
N THR A 24 12.97 3.37 -0.87
CA THR A 24 12.58 2.10 -1.46
C THR A 24 11.18 1.76 -0.95
N ILE A 25 10.21 1.70 -1.87
CA ILE A 25 8.86 1.28 -1.55
C ILE A 25 8.94 -0.20 -1.14
N VAL A 26 8.63 -0.49 0.12
CA VAL A 26 8.51 -1.86 0.60
C VAL A 26 7.20 -2.42 0.08
N ASP A 27 7.27 -3.57 -0.58
CA ASP A 27 6.09 -4.35 -0.97
C ASP A 27 5.62 -5.21 0.21
N PRO A 28 4.54 -4.81 0.90
CA PRO A 28 4.10 -5.53 2.09
C PRO A 28 3.51 -6.90 1.75
N HIS A 29 3.06 -7.12 0.49
CA HIS A 29 2.59 -8.42 0.05
C HIS A 29 3.76 -9.40 -0.07
N ALA A 30 4.85 -8.98 -0.72
CA ALA A 30 6.06 -9.78 -0.83
C ALA A 30 6.71 -10.05 0.55
N VAL A 31 6.68 -9.08 1.45
CA VAL A 31 7.13 -9.28 2.84
C VAL A 31 6.29 -10.35 3.54
N TYR A 32 4.96 -10.27 3.43
CA TYR A 32 4.07 -11.28 4.00
C TYR A 32 4.33 -12.67 3.42
N GLU A 33 4.43 -12.78 2.09
CA GLU A 33 4.69 -14.06 1.43
C GLU A 33 6.03 -14.66 1.84
N ARG A 34 7.07 -13.85 1.98
CA ARG A 34 8.40 -14.33 2.37
C ARG A 34 8.45 -14.81 3.83
N HIS A 35 7.79 -14.09 4.74
CA HIS A 35 7.97 -14.31 6.18
C HIS A 35 6.82 -15.05 6.86
N CYS A 36 5.60 -14.99 6.33
CA CYS A 36 4.40 -15.38 7.05
C CYS A 36 3.67 -16.58 6.43
N ILE A 37 3.67 -16.72 5.09
CA ILE A 37 2.81 -17.70 4.39
C ILE A 37 3.11 -19.16 4.76
N ARG A 38 4.35 -19.45 5.20
CA ARG A 38 4.76 -20.81 5.55
C ARG A 38 4.07 -21.33 6.81
N CYS A 39 3.54 -20.44 7.65
CA CYS A 39 2.79 -20.78 8.86
C CYS A 39 1.33 -20.31 8.82
N HIS A 40 1.01 -19.32 7.99
CA HIS A 40 -0.34 -18.77 7.80
C HIS A 40 -0.78 -19.01 6.36
N SER A 41 -1.83 -19.80 6.15
CA SER A 41 -2.30 -20.13 4.79
C SER A 41 -3.09 -18.99 4.14
N GLU A 42 -3.58 -18.03 4.94
CA GLU A 42 -4.33 -16.88 4.46
C GLU A 42 -3.40 -15.83 3.84
N HIS A 43 -3.89 -15.05 2.87
CA HIS A 43 -3.16 -13.86 2.43
C HIS A 43 -3.16 -12.79 3.53
N GLY A 44 -2.18 -11.87 3.51
CA GLY A 44 -1.98 -10.92 4.62
C GLY A 44 -3.23 -10.10 5.00
N ALA A 45 -3.99 -9.62 4.00
CA ALA A 45 -5.24 -8.89 4.25
C ALA A 45 -6.33 -9.81 4.83
N ASP A 46 -6.39 -11.07 4.41
CA ASP A 46 -7.36 -12.06 4.90
C ASP A 46 -7.04 -12.46 6.34
N LEU A 47 -5.76 -12.70 6.64
CA LEU A 47 -5.28 -12.96 7.99
C LEU A 47 -5.64 -11.80 8.93
N ALA A 48 -5.47 -10.56 8.48
CA ALA A 48 -5.79 -9.39 9.27
C ALA A 48 -7.27 -9.35 9.67
N ARG A 49 -8.19 -9.56 8.73
CA ARG A 49 -9.63 -9.60 9.04
C ARG A 49 -9.99 -10.71 10.02
N LEU A 50 -9.36 -11.88 9.89
CA LEU A 50 -9.65 -13.04 10.73
C LEU A 50 -9.09 -12.90 12.15
N ARG A 51 -7.90 -12.31 12.31
CA ARG A 51 -7.10 -12.41 13.54
C ARG A 51 -6.82 -11.10 14.24
N MET A 52 -7.24 -9.97 13.67
CA MET A 52 -6.92 -8.64 14.17
C MET A 52 -8.17 -7.77 14.31
N ASN A 53 -8.02 -6.68 15.05
CA ASN A 53 -9.00 -5.60 15.20
C ASN A 53 -8.26 -4.26 15.20
N VAL A 54 -8.95 -3.19 14.80
CA VAL A 54 -8.48 -1.82 15.01
C VAL A 54 -9.33 -1.20 16.13
N THR A 55 -8.68 -0.70 17.18
CA THR A 55 -9.34 -0.04 18.31
C THR A 55 -8.54 1.20 18.68
N ASP A 56 -9.19 2.37 18.73
CA ASP A 56 -8.54 3.66 19.00
C ASP A 56 -7.30 3.92 18.13
N GLY A 57 -7.41 3.57 16.84
CA GLY A 57 -6.32 3.69 15.86
C GLY A 57 -5.18 2.68 16.02
N LYS A 58 -5.27 1.73 16.96
CA LYS A 58 -4.25 0.71 17.20
C LYS A 58 -4.66 -0.63 16.60
N LEU A 59 -3.72 -1.27 15.91
CA LEU A 59 -3.89 -2.63 15.41
C LEU A 59 -3.58 -3.64 16.51
N LEU A 60 -4.59 -4.40 16.92
CA LEU A 60 -4.55 -5.34 18.02
C LEU A 60 -4.78 -6.78 17.54
N VAL A 61 -4.14 -7.73 18.21
CA VAL A 61 -4.42 -9.16 18.04
C VAL A 61 -5.79 -9.46 18.66
N ARG A 62 -6.73 -10.00 17.88
CA ARG A 62 -8.11 -10.25 18.33
C ARG A 62 -8.19 -11.17 19.55
N ARG A 63 -7.31 -12.17 19.65
CA ARG A 63 -7.34 -13.19 20.70
C ARG A 63 -7.00 -12.67 22.10
N ASN A 64 -6.11 -11.69 22.20
CA ASN A 64 -5.57 -11.26 23.50
C ASN A 64 -5.41 -9.73 23.63
N SER A 65 -5.93 -8.97 22.67
CA SER A 65 -5.85 -7.51 22.61
C SER A 65 -4.42 -6.95 22.67
N GLY A 66 -3.40 -7.77 22.40
CA GLY A 66 -2.01 -7.33 22.40
C GLY A 66 -1.69 -6.46 21.17
N PRO A 67 -0.80 -5.46 21.29
CA PRO A 67 -0.38 -4.65 20.15
C PRO A 67 0.30 -5.48 19.06
N MET A 68 -0.15 -5.36 17.80
CA MET A 68 0.40 -6.12 16.68
C MET A 68 1.90 -5.85 16.47
N GLU A 69 2.33 -4.60 16.67
CA GLU A 69 3.73 -4.20 16.60
C GLU A 69 4.63 -4.99 17.56
N LYS A 70 4.13 -5.26 18.77
CA LYS A 70 4.88 -6.03 19.78
C LYS A 70 4.93 -7.51 19.40
N LEU A 71 3.84 -8.03 18.81
CA LEU A 71 3.80 -9.40 18.31
C LEU A 71 4.84 -9.58 17.20
N LEU A 72 4.80 -8.74 16.15
CA LEU A 72 5.68 -8.85 14.98
C LEU A 72 7.18 -8.84 15.34
N ARG A 73 7.58 -8.03 16.35
CA ARG A 73 8.97 -7.99 16.83
C ARG A 73 9.48 -9.30 17.43
N ASN A 74 8.59 -10.17 17.90
CA ASN A 74 8.94 -11.37 18.65
C ASN A 74 8.29 -12.63 18.09
N HIS A 75 7.75 -12.58 16.87
CA HIS A 75 6.89 -13.65 16.37
C HIS A 75 7.71 -14.80 15.77
N GLN A 76 7.83 -15.91 16.50
CA GLN A 76 8.30 -17.20 15.97
C GLN A 76 9.61 -17.14 15.17
N GLY A 77 10.56 -16.31 15.61
CA GLY A 77 11.89 -16.21 15.00
C GLY A 77 11.94 -15.46 13.67
N ILE A 78 10.89 -14.72 13.30
CA ILE A 78 10.98 -13.78 12.17
C ILE A 78 11.71 -12.52 12.61
N THR A 79 12.62 -12.05 11.74
CA THR A 79 13.27 -10.73 11.89
C THR A 79 12.81 -9.87 10.73
N LEU A 80 12.18 -8.74 11.06
CA LEU A 80 11.74 -7.74 10.09
C LEU A 80 12.57 -6.48 10.28
N THR A 81 12.91 -5.82 9.18
CA THR A 81 13.37 -4.42 9.27
C THR A 81 12.21 -3.52 9.72
N ASP A 82 12.51 -2.33 10.25
CA ASP A 82 11.48 -1.37 10.62
C ASP A 82 10.56 -0.99 9.45
N ALA A 83 11.11 -0.96 8.23
CA ALA A 83 10.34 -0.66 7.03
C ALA A 83 9.38 -1.80 6.65
N GLU A 84 9.83 -3.06 6.76
CA GLU A 84 8.98 -4.24 6.55
C GLU A 84 7.89 -4.35 7.60
N GLN A 85 8.22 -4.11 8.87
CA GLN A 85 7.23 -4.09 9.95
C GLN A 85 6.17 -3.02 9.67
N ARG A 86 6.56 -1.79 9.31
CA ARG A 86 5.60 -0.73 8.95
C ARG A 86 4.75 -1.14 7.75
N GLY A 87 5.36 -1.72 6.71
CA GLY A 87 4.65 -2.20 5.52
C GLY A 87 3.56 -3.21 5.87
N LEU A 88 3.88 -4.21 6.70
CA LEU A 88 2.92 -5.21 7.14
C LEU A 88 1.77 -4.59 7.95
N LEU A 89 2.08 -3.69 8.88
CA LEU A 89 1.05 -3.00 9.67
C LEU A 89 0.09 -2.20 8.77
N THR A 90 0.62 -1.49 7.77
CA THR A 90 -0.19 -0.78 6.78
C THR A 90 -1.06 -1.74 5.99
N LEU A 91 -0.52 -2.86 5.50
CA LEU A 91 -1.30 -3.88 4.79
C LEU A 91 -2.41 -4.46 5.67
N PHE A 92 -2.15 -4.72 6.95
CA PHE A 92 -3.16 -5.30 7.84
C PHE A 92 -4.29 -4.32 8.14
N VAL A 93 -3.97 -3.06 8.43
CA VAL A 93 -5.00 -2.01 8.64
C VAL A 93 -5.84 -1.83 7.38
N ALA A 94 -5.20 -1.73 6.21
CA ALA A 94 -5.90 -1.58 4.94
C ALA A 94 -6.75 -2.82 4.63
N GLY A 95 -6.21 -4.02 4.87
CA GLY A 95 -6.90 -5.29 4.69
C GLY A 95 -8.17 -5.45 5.53
N ILE A 96 -8.19 -4.86 6.73
CA ILE A 96 -9.39 -4.77 7.58
C ILE A 96 -10.39 -3.77 7.00
N LYS A 97 -9.93 -2.58 6.59
CA LYS A 97 -10.76 -1.52 6.00
C LYS A 97 -11.52 -2.00 4.76
N TRP A 98 -10.90 -2.83 3.91
CA TRP A 98 -11.53 -3.31 2.67
C TRP A 98 -12.58 -4.40 2.86
N ASP A 99 -12.73 -4.91 4.08
CA ASP A 99 -13.78 -5.84 4.50
C ASP A 99 -14.00 -7.07 3.59
N GLY A 100 -12.96 -7.49 2.87
CA GLY A 100 -13.04 -8.65 1.98
C GLY A 100 -13.93 -8.46 0.74
N VAL A 101 -14.27 -7.22 0.37
CA VAL A 101 -15.13 -6.94 -0.78
C VAL A 101 -14.60 -7.59 -2.06
N TYR A 102 -13.29 -7.52 -2.31
CA TYR A 102 -12.68 -8.16 -3.47
C TYR A 102 -12.80 -9.69 -3.42
N GLN A 103 -12.58 -10.30 -2.26
CA GLN A 103 -12.70 -11.75 -2.06
C GLN A 103 -14.12 -12.21 -2.37
N HIS A 104 -15.13 -11.44 -1.94
CA HIS A 104 -16.54 -11.78 -2.16
C HIS A 104 -17.00 -11.55 -3.60
N ARG A 105 -16.61 -10.43 -4.22
CA ARG A 105 -17.14 -10.00 -5.52
C ARG A 105 -16.30 -10.43 -6.71
N CYS A 106 -14.98 -10.44 -6.57
CA CYS A 106 -14.06 -10.44 -7.71
C CYS A 106 -13.19 -11.70 -7.78
N ALA A 107 -12.75 -12.24 -6.64
CA ALA A 107 -11.69 -13.26 -6.59
C ALA A 107 -12.05 -14.57 -7.32
N LYS A 108 -13.34 -14.94 -7.40
CA LYS A 108 -13.78 -16.14 -8.11
C LYS A 108 -13.42 -16.12 -9.60
N CYS A 109 -13.45 -14.95 -10.23
CA CYS A 109 -13.17 -14.79 -11.66
C CYS A 109 -11.75 -14.26 -11.93
N HIS A 110 -11.19 -13.50 -10.99
CA HIS A 110 -9.93 -12.76 -11.20
C HIS A 110 -8.74 -13.31 -10.41
N GLY A 111 -8.95 -14.26 -9.49
CA GLY A 111 -7.89 -14.73 -8.59
C GLY A 111 -7.44 -13.64 -7.60
N PRO A 112 -6.20 -13.71 -7.08
CA PRO A 112 -5.70 -12.78 -6.07
C PRO A 112 -5.67 -11.32 -6.54
N ALA A 113 -6.07 -10.39 -5.67
CA ALA A 113 -6.13 -8.97 -5.98
C ALA A 113 -4.78 -8.36 -6.38
N VAL A 114 -3.71 -8.77 -5.69
CA VAL A 114 -2.35 -8.25 -5.96
C VAL A 114 -1.89 -8.62 -7.36
N SER A 115 -2.09 -9.88 -7.78
CA SER A 115 -1.73 -10.35 -9.12
C SER A 115 -2.60 -9.65 -10.17
N PHE A 116 -3.92 -9.66 -9.98
CA PHE A 116 -4.84 -8.99 -10.90
C PHE A 116 -4.48 -7.51 -11.12
N ALA A 117 -4.30 -6.75 -10.03
CA ALA A 117 -3.98 -5.34 -10.11
C ALA A 117 -2.65 -5.11 -10.84
N ARG A 118 -1.60 -5.81 -10.44
CA ARG A 118 -0.24 -5.55 -10.95
C ARG A 118 -0.01 -6.02 -12.37
N ASP A 119 -0.82 -6.96 -12.85
CA ASP A 119 -0.73 -7.52 -14.20
C ASP A 119 -1.65 -6.82 -15.20
N LYS A 120 -2.82 -6.35 -14.75
CA LYS A 120 -3.90 -5.90 -15.63
C LYS A 120 -4.22 -4.41 -15.53
N LEU A 121 -3.70 -3.72 -14.52
CA LEU A 121 -4.06 -2.33 -14.25
C LEU A 121 -2.84 -1.41 -14.21
N ALA A 122 -3.08 -0.13 -14.42
CA ALA A 122 -2.10 0.94 -14.28
C ALA A 122 -2.74 2.18 -13.64
N VAL A 123 -1.96 2.91 -12.85
CA VAL A 123 -2.36 4.22 -12.33
C VAL A 123 -2.12 5.29 -13.40
N ALA A 124 -3.14 6.10 -13.67
CA ALA A 124 -3.06 7.27 -14.55
C ALA A 124 -3.68 8.48 -13.83
N GLY A 125 -2.85 9.17 -13.05
CA GLY A 125 -3.30 10.21 -12.12
C GLY A 125 -4.25 9.62 -11.06
N GLU A 126 -5.44 10.22 -10.94
CA GLU A 126 -6.47 9.77 -10.00
C GLU A 126 -7.21 8.51 -10.47
N LYS A 127 -7.05 8.13 -11.74
CA LYS A 127 -7.73 6.98 -12.33
C LYS A 127 -6.88 5.72 -12.24
N ILE A 128 -7.57 4.58 -12.23
CA ILE A 128 -6.98 3.27 -12.51
C ILE A 128 -7.53 2.83 -13.86
N LEU A 129 -6.64 2.52 -14.79
CA LEU A 129 -6.98 2.09 -16.14
C LEU A 129 -6.60 0.62 -16.33
N THR A 130 -7.34 -0.09 -17.18
CA THR A 130 -6.89 -1.38 -17.69
C THR A 130 -5.68 -1.19 -18.60
N THR A 131 -4.66 -2.03 -18.47
CA THR A 131 -3.48 -2.00 -19.35
C THR A 131 -3.85 -2.34 -20.79
N THR A 132 -4.81 -3.25 -20.97
CA THR A 132 -5.42 -3.51 -22.27
C THR A 132 -6.59 -2.55 -22.51
N GLY A 133 -6.44 -1.64 -23.47
CA GLY A 133 -7.54 -0.80 -23.97
C GLY A 133 -7.87 0.44 -23.12
N ASN A 134 -7.08 0.77 -22.09
CA ASN A 134 -7.17 2.02 -21.32
C ASN A 134 -8.56 2.35 -20.76
N ARG A 135 -9.32 1.32 -20.35
CA ARG A 135 -10.67 1.51 -19.79
C ARG A 135 -10.58 1.94 -18.34
N ASP A 136 -11.38 2.93 -17.95
CA ASP A 136 -11.51 3.40 -16.57
C ASP A 136 -12.15 2.30 -15.71
N VAL A 137 -11.41 1.80 -14.72
CA VAL A 137 -11.85 0.70 -13.85
C VAL A 137 -13.00 1.15 -12.95
N GLY A 138 -12.98 2.39 -12.46
CA GLY A 138 -14.02 2.90 -11.56
C GLY A 138 -15.36 3.00 -12.27
N GLU A 139 -15.37 3.48 -13.51
CA GLU A 139 -16.57 3.49 -14.35
C GLU A 139 -17.01 2.08 -14.75
N PHE A 140 -16.06 1.20 -15.10
CA PHE A 140 -16.38 -0.18 -15.48
C PHE A 140 -17.04 -0.97 -14.35
N LEU A 141 -16.61 -0.76 -13.10
CA LEU A 141 -17.20 -1.45 -11.94
C LEU A 141 -18.67 -1.08 -11.68
N LYS A 142 -19.18 0.03 -12.24
CA LYS A 142 -20.62 0.37 -12.14
C LYS A 142 -21.52 -0.62 -12.88
N SER A 143 -20.97 -1.37 -13.83
CA SER A 143 -21.69 -2.39 -14.61
C SER A 143 -21.07 -3.78 -14.53
N HIS A 144 -20.03 -3.98 -13.72
CA HIS A 144 -19.32 -5.24 -13.57
C HIS A 144 -19.01 -5.57 -12.11
N GLY A 145 -19.29 -6.81 -11.69
CA GLY A 145 -18.99 -7.31 -10.34
C GLY A 145 -20.06 -7.01 -9.29
N GLU A 146 -21.18 -6.39 -9.69
CA GLU A 146 -22.36 -6.13 -8.83
C GLU A 146 -22.03 -5.43 -7.51
N ALA A 147 -20.97 -4.59 -7.52
CA ALA A 147 -20.55 -3.82 -6.37
C ALA A 147 -21.41 -2.55 -6.22
N THR A 148 -21.84 -2.27 -4.99
CA THR A 148 -22.45 -0.99 -4.61
C THR A 148 -21.44 0.15 -4.76
N ALA A 149 -21.92 1.40 -4.80
CA ALA A 149 -21.05 2.57 -4.88
C ALA A 149 -19.99 2.61 -3.74
N SER A 150 -20.36 2.21 -2.53
CA SER A 150 -19.43 2.10 -1.39
C SER A 150 -18.41 0.98 -1.57
N GLU A 151 -18.82 -0.18 -2.07
CA GLU A 151 -17.91 -1.29 -2.38
C GLU A 151 -16.94 -0.91 -3.51
N ILE A 152 -17.40 -0.19 -4.53
CA ILE A 152 -16.54 0.33 -5.61
C ILE A 152 -15.45 1.24 -5.02
N ALA A 153 -15.79 2.13 -4.09
CA ALA A 153 -14.79 2.98 -3.43
C ALA A 153 -13.73 2.15 -2.68
N LEU A 154 -14.14 1.09 -1.96
CA LEU A 154 -13.22 0.18 -1.28
C LEU A 154 -12.35 -0.62 -2.27
N LEU A 155 -12.92 -1.08 -3.38
CA LEU A 155 -12.19 -1.77 -4.44
C LEU A 155 -11.15 -0.85 -5.08
N MET A 156 -11.49 0.40 -5.37
CA MET A 156 -10.56 1.36 -5.97
C MET A 156 -9.41 1.71 -5.02
N ASP A 157 -9.69 1.90 -3.73
CA ASP A 157 -8.68 2.10 -2.68
C ASP A 157 -7.73 0.90 -2.59
N MET A 158 -8.28 -0.32 -2.59
CA MET A 158 -7.51 -1.55 -2.54
C MET A 158 -6.65 -1.75 -3.78
N LEU A 159 -7.21 -1.60 -4.99
CA LEU A 159 -6.47 -1.78 -6.24
C LEU A 159 -5.33 -0.75 -6.36
N ARG A 160 -5.59 0.49 -5.94
CA ARG A 160 -4.57 1.54 -5.86
C ARG A 160 -3.45 1.14 -4.91
N PHE A 161 -3.77 0.64 -3.72
CA PHE A 161 -2.77 0.14 -2.78
C PHE A 161 -1.88 -0.95 -3.40
N GLN A 162 -2.45 -1.92 -4.13
CA GLN A 162 -1.65 -2.99 -4.76
C GLN A 162 -0.70 -2.46 -5.82
N LEU A 163 -1.11 -1.42 -6.55
CA LEU A 163 -0.32 -0.77 -7.61
C LEU A 163 0.79 0.11 -7.04
N GLU A 164 0.49 0.90 -6.00
CA GLU A 164 1.43 1.86 -5.41
C GLU A 164 2.48 1.19 -4.53
N THR A 165 2.17 0.02 -3.99
CA THR A 165 3.12 -0.80 -3.21
C THR A 165 3.93 -1.78 -4.06
N LYS A 166 3.73 -1.78 -5.39
CA LYS A 166 4.54 -2.59 -6.31
C LYS A 166 5.99 -2.06 -6.30
N PRO A 167 7.00 -2.92 -6.15
CA PRO A 167 8.39 -2.52 -6.37
C PRO A 167 8.56 -1.95 -7.78
N ARG A 168 9.28 -0.84 -7.89
CA ARG A 168 9.58 -0.20 -9.18
C ARG A 168 10.80 -0.83 -9.84
#